data_AF-A0A915LD23-F1
#
_entry.id   AF-A0A915LD23-F1
#
_cell.length_a   1.000
_cell.length_b   1.000
_cell.length_c   1.000
_cell.angle_alpha   90.00
_cell.angle_beta   90.00
_cell.angle_gamma   90.00
#
_symmetry.space_group_name_H-M   'P 1'
#
loop_
_entity.id
_entity.type
_entity.pdbx_description
1 polymer ?
#
loop_
_entity_poly.entity_id
_entity_poly.type
_entity_poly.pdbx_seq_one_letter_code
_entity_poly.pdbx_strand_id
1 'polypeptide(L)'
;MSEEFRQEMPPAGGYRPFNYNRTYAKTLWGPGLFVAFNLGTAITGYFYNIKDFRHRRLVLRIMKKNRELEKDLMKEVPGWKVGTWYGEPIYFTLGDQWIEPTALEANIHLKHNDWHKNAYWRQEGPWPTKPWLSP
;
A
#
# COMPACT_ATOMS: atom_id res chain seq x y z
N MET A 1 27.77 -77.76 -19.11
CA MET A 1 28.43 -76.91 -20.11
C MET A 1 28.10 -75.48 -19.75
N SER A 2 29.13 -74.67 -19.57
CA SER A 2 29.11 -73.30 -19.07
C SER A 2 28.07 -72.43 -19.78
N GLU A 3 27.29 -71.64 -19.03
CA GLU A 3 26.47 -70.58 -19.61
C GLU A 3 27.36 -69.68 -20.49
N GLU A 4 26.92 -69.47 -21.72
CA GLU A 4 27.66 -68.75 -22.75
C GLU A 4 27.61 -67.24 -22.42
N PHE A 5 28.69 -66.71 -21.85
CA PHE A 5 28.78 -65.29 -21.48
C PHE A 5 28.69 -64.41 -22.73
N ARG A 6 27.55 -63.74 -22.94
CA ARG A 6 27.36 -62.77 -24.02
C ARG A 6 27.88 -61.42 -23.57
N GLN A 7 29.08 -61.09 -24.01
CA GLN A 7 29.65 -59.77 -23.79
C GLN A 7 28.84 -58.73 -24.58
N GLU A 8 28.20 -57.80 -23.88
CA GLU A 8 27.51 -56.67 -24.49
C GLU A 8 28.55 -55.77 -25.19
N MET A 9 28.41 -55.64 -26.51
CA MET A 9 29.26 -54.78 -27.33
C MET A 9 28.57 -53.44 -27.59
N PRO A 10 29.32 -52.34 -27.76
CA PRO A 10 28.72 -51.10 -28.24
C PRO A 10 28.07 -51.35 -29.61
N PRO A 11 26.99 -50.61 -29.96
CA PRO A 11 26.35 -50.74 -31.25
C PRO A 11 27.36 -50.48 -32.38
N ALA A 12 27.22 -51.16 -33.52
CA ALA A 12 28.18 -51.09 -34.63
C ALA A 12 28.41 -49.66 -35.19
N GLY A 13 27.47 -48.74 -34.96
CA GLY A 13 27.58 -47.32 -35.34
C GLY A 13 28.11 -46.39 -34.23
N GLY A 14 28.51 -46.93 -33.08
CA GLY A 14 28.93 -46.15 -31.91
C GLY A 14 27.77 -45.47 -31.16
N TYR A 15 28.09 -44.85 -30.02
CA TYR A 15 27.13 -44.04 -29.26
C TYR A 15 26.99 -42.65 -29.87
N ARG A 16 25.84 -41.99 -29.65
CA ARG A 16 25.66 -40.58 -30.00
C ARG A 16 26.75 -39.74 -29.31
N PRO A 17 27.38 -38.76 -30.00
CA PRO A 17 28.34 -37.88 -29.36
C PRO A 17 27.69 -37.19 -28.16
N PHE A 18 28.35 -37.27 -27.01
CA PHE A 18 27.90 -36.60 -25.80
C PHE A 18 28.61 -35.26 -25.69
N ASN A 19 27.85 -34.21 -25.33
CA ASN A 19 28.47 -32.93 -25.04
C ASN A 19 29.14 -33.02 -23.67
N TYR A 20 30.48 -33.03 -23.64
CA TYR A 20 31.28 -33.02 -22.41
C TYR A 20 31.64 -31.60 -21.94
N ASN A 21 31.33 -30.58 -22.73
CA ASN A 21 31.61 -29.19 -22.36
C ASN A 21 30.65 -28.72 -21.28
N ARG A 22 31.14 -27.86 -20.37
CA ARG A 22 30.28 -27.20 -19.36
C ARG A 22 29.27 -26.30 -20.06
N THR A 23 27.98 -26.58 -19.90
CA THR A 23 26.89 -25.71 -20.37
C THR A 23 26.36 -24.88 -19.20
N TYR A 24 26.71 -23.60 -19.14
CA TYR A 24 26.20 -22.70 -18.10
C TYR A 24 24.76 -22.28 -18.40
N ALA A 25 23.94 -22.14 -17.37
CA ALA A 25 22.60 -21.58 -17.50
C ALA A 25 22.68 -20.09 -17.87
N LYS A 26 21.75 -19.62 -18.71
CA LYS A 26 21.66 -18.20 -19.06
C LYS A 26 21.15 -17.40 -17.85
N THR A 27 21.82 -16.29 -17.53
CA THR A 27 21.37 -15.38 -16.46
C THR A 27 20.16 -14.58 -16.94
N LEU A 28 19.01 -14.78 -16.29
CA LEU A 28 17.78 -14.05 -16.60
C LEU A 28 17.79 -12.61 -16.04
N TRP A 29 18.67 -12.35 -15.08
CA TRP A 29 18.75 -11.09 -14.35
C TRP A 29 20.04 -10.35 -14.67
N GLY A 30 20.07 -9.65 -15.81
CA GLY A 30 21.20 -8.84 -16.24
C GLY A 30 21.23 -7.44 -15.60
N PRO A 31 22.37 -6.72 -15.66
CA PRO A 31 22.50 -5.40 -15.05
C PRO A 31 21.48 -4.38 -15.53
N GLY A 32 21.14 -4.38 -16.83
CA GLY A 32 20.14 -3.45 -17.38
C GLY A 32 18.73 -3.66 -16.82
N LEU A 33 18.32 -4.92 -16.63
CA LEU A 33 17.01 -5.24 -16.04
C LEU A 33 16.96 -4.87 -14.56
N PHE A 34 18.05 -5.09 -13.82
CA PHE A 34 18.14 -4.68 -12.41
C PHE A 34 18.02 -3.16 -12.25
N VAL A 35 18.71 -2.37 -13.08
CA VAL A 35 18.62 -0.91 -13.03
C VAL A 35 17.21 -0.44 -13.41
N ALA A 36 16.60 -1.00 -14.45
CA ALA A 36 15.25 -0.66 -14.87
C ALA A 36 14.21 -0.96 -13.76
N PHE A 37 14.34 -2.12 -13.11
CA PHE A 37 13.46 -2.49 -12.00
C PHE A 37 13.58 -1.52 -10.83
N ASN A 38 14.80 -1.23 -10.37
CA ASN A 38 15.03 -0.31 -9.25
C ASN A 38 14.50 1.10 -9.56
N LEU A 39 14.78 1.61 -10.76
CA LEU A 39 14.28 2.92 -11.19
C LEU A 39 12.74 2.93 -11.25
N GLY A 40 12.12 1.87 -11.77
CA GLY A 40 10.67 1.71 -11.76
C GLY A 40 10.10 1.74 -10.34
N THR A 41 10.67 0.97 -9.42
CA THR A 41 10.23 0.96 -8.02
C THR A 41 10.39 2.32 -7.34
N ALA A 42 11.49 3.04 -7.60
CA ALA A 42 11.75 4.35 -7.01
C ALA A 42 10.75 5.40 -7.52
N ILE A 43 10.49 5.43 -8.84
CA ILE A 43 9.52 6.34 -9.45
C ILE A 43 8.13 6.09 -8.88
N THR A 44 7.70 4.82 -8.85
CA THR A 44 6.41 4.43 -8.29
C THR A 44 6.29 4.85 -6.82
N GLY A 45 7.33 4.60 -6.01
CA GLY A 45 7.38 5.05 -4.61
C GLY A 45 7.25 6.57 -4.48
N TYR A 46 7.96 7.34 -5.31
CA TYR A 46 7.88 8.81 -5.30
C TYR A 46 6.47 9.32 -5.62
N PHE A 47 5.80 8.75 -6.63
CA PHE A 47 4.42 9.11 -6.98
C PHE A 47 3.44 8.85 -5.84
N TYR A 48 3.56 7.71 -5.14
CA TYR A 48 2.72 7.42 -3.99
C TYR A 48 2.92 8.42 -2.85
N ASN A 49 4.18 8.80 -2.55
CA ASN A 49 4.48 9.80 -1.52
C ASN A 49 3.82 11.16 -1.80
N ILE A 50 3.89 11.64 -3.04
CA ILE A 50 3.22 12.90 -3.43
C ILE A 50 1.71 12.79 -3.25
N LYS A 51 1.12 11.67 -3.69
CA LYS A 51 -0.32 11.44 -3.58
C LYS A 51 -0.77 11.46 -2.11
N ASP A 52 -0.04 10.77 -1.23
CA ASP A 52 -0.35 10.72 0.20
C ASP A 52 -0.23 12.08 0.87
N PHE A 53 0.81 12.84 0.57
CA PHE A 53 0.96 14.19 1.10
C PHE A 53 -0.17 15.13 0.66
N ARG A 54 -0.62 15.02 -0.60
CA ARG A 54 -1.79 15.77 -1.09
C ARG A 54 -3.06 15.37 -0.35
N HIS A 55 -3.27 14.07 -0.10
CA HIS A 55 -4.42 13.57 0.65
C HIS A 55 -4.42 14.03 2.11
N ARG A 56 -3.28 13.94 2.82
CA ARG A 56 -3.14 14.42 4.21
C ARG A 56 -3.51 15.90 4.33
N ARG A 57 -3.04 16.74 3.41
CA ARG A 57 -3.41 18.16 3.37
C ARG A 57 -4.90 18.38 3.03
N LEU A 58 -5.49 17.53 2.21
CA LEU A 58 -6.90 17.62 1.85
C LEU A 58 -7.78 17.31 3.07
N VAL A 59 -7.49 16.22 3.78
CA VAL A 59 -8.30 15.80 4.93
C VAL A 59 -8.27 16.84 6.05
N LEU A 60 -7.10 17.40 6.36
CA LEU A 60 -6.98 18.44 7.40
C LEU A 60 -7.76 19.71 7.01
N ARG A 61 -7.76 20.07 5.72
CA ARG A 61 -8.54 21.21 5.23
C ARG A 61 -10.04 20.98 5.36
N ILE A 62 -10.51 19.76 5.07
CA ILE A 62 -11.92 19.38 5.21
C ILE A 62 -12.31 19.38 6.70
N MET A 63 -11.53 18.71 7.56
CA MET A 63 -11.82 18.63 8.99
C MET A 63 -11.82 20.00 9.66
N LYS A 64 -10.93 20.91 9.23
CA LYS A 64 -10.95 22.31 9.70
C LYS A 64 -12.27 23.00 9.36
N LYS A 65 -12.76 22.86 8.13
CA LYS A 65 -14.06 23.42 7.71
C LYS A 65 -15.21 22.80 8.49
N ASN A 66 -15.22 21.48 8.67
CA ASN A 66 -16.27 20.79 9.42
C ASN A 66 -16.29 21.29 10.87
N ARG A 67 -15.12 21.53 11.49
CA ARG A 67 -15.02 22.10 12.83
C ARG A 67 -15.52 23.54 12.93
N GLU A 68 -15.25 24.36 11.92
CA GLU A 68 -15.78 25.73 11.83
C GLU A 68 -17.31 25.72 11.70
N LEU A 69 -17.85 24.85 10.84
CA LEU A 69 -19.30 24.65 10.71
C LEU A 69 -19.93 24.13 12.00
N GLU A 70 -19.32 23.14 12.66
CA GLU A 70 -19.77 22.63 13.95
C GLU A 70 -19.86 23.75 15.00
N LYS A 71 -18.82 24.60 15.07
CA LYS A 71 -18.81 25.76 15.97
C LYS A 71 -19.95 26.72 15.68
N ASP A 72 -20.31 26.92 14.41
CA ASP A 72 -21.40 27.80 14.02
C ASP A 72 -22.78 27.20 14.30
N LEU A 73 -22.92 25.89 14.07
CA LEU A 73 -24.18 25.15 14.20
C LEU A 73 -24.53 24.85 15.67
N MET A 74 -23.52 24.59 16.52
CA MET A 74 -23.70 24.13 17.90
C MET A 74 -23.60 25.24 18.95
N LYS A 75 -23.64 26.52 18.57
CA LYS A 75 -23.48 27.66 19.51
C LYS A 75 -24.52 27.69 20.63
N GLU A 76 -25.74 27.27 20.30
CA GLU A 76 -26.91 27.43 21.17
C GLU A 76 -27.12 26.21 22.09
N VAL A 77 -26.37 25.12 21.88
CA VAL A 77 -26.54 23.88 22.64
C VAL A 77 -25.76 23.99 23.97
N PRO A 78 -26.44 23.92 25.13
CA PRO A 78 -25.78 24.05 26.43
C PRO A 78 -24.84 22.87 26.67
N GLY A 79 -23.60 23.17 27.07
CA GLY A 79 -22.59 22.16 27.38
C GLY A 79 -21.89 21.52 26.16
N TRP A 80 -22.22 21.92 24.92
CA TRP A 80 -21.53 21.42 23.76
C TRP A 80 -20.10 21.99 23.65
N LYS A 81 -19.11 21.11 23.56
CA LYS A 81 -17.70 21.48 23.36
C LYS A 81 -17.23 20.97 22.01
N VAL A 82 -16.92 21.91 21.11
CA VAL A 82 -16.58 21.62 19.69
C VAL A 82 -15.42 20.62 19.56
N GLY A 83 -15.65 19.55 18.81
CA GLY A 83 -14.69 18.47 18.57
C GLY A 83 -14.61 17.42 19.70
N THR A 84 -15.54 17.46 20.66
CA THR A 84 -15.70 16.45 21.70
C THR A 84 -17.17 16.13 21.88
N TRP A 85 -17.49 14.96 22.39
CA TRP A 85 -18.85 14.63 22.79
C TRP A 85 -19.10 15.19 24.20
N TYR A 86 -19.70 16.39 24.30
CA TYR A 86 -19.97 17.07 25.58
C TYR A 86 -18.76 17.17 26.54
N GLY A 87 -17.55 17.26 26.00
CA GLY A 87 -16.31 17.30 26.79
C GLY A 87 -15.54 16.00 26.86
N GLU A 88 -16.16 14.88 26.48
CA GLU A 88 -15.52 13.55 26.43
C GLU A 88 -15.00 13.24 25.01
N PRO A 89 -13.84 12.59 24.88
CA PRO A 89 -13.38 12.07 23.60
C PRO A 89 -14.28 10.91 23.15
N ILE A 90 -14.58 10.83 21.86
CA ILE A 90 -15.37 9.71 21.28
C ILE A 90 -14.64 8.37 21.48
N TYR A 91 -13.31 8.40 21.44
CA TYR A 91 -12.48 7.22 21.56
C TYR A 91 -11.71 7.22 22.89
N PHE A 92 -12.13 6.36 23.82
CA PHE A 92 -11.56 6.31 25.18
C PHE A 92 -10.21 5.59 25.27
N THR A 93 -9.95 4.61 24.39
CA THR A 93 -8.79 3.70 24.50
C THR A 93 -7.50 4.23 23.86
N LEU A 94 -7.60 5.25 23.00
CA LEU A 94 -6.51 5.67 22.10
C LEU A 94 -5.69 6.85 22.65
N GLY A 95 -6.15 7.53 23.69
CA GLY A 95 -5.45 8.69 24.26
C GLY A 95 -5.32 9.84 23.24
N ASP A 96 -4.12 10.40 23.09
CA ASP A 96 -3.81 11.56 22.21
C ASP A 96 -3.41 11.15 20.78
N GLN A 97 -3.76 9.93 20.36
CA GLN A 97 -3.43 9.47 19.01
C GLN A 97 -4.35 10.06 17.95
N TRP A 98 -3.77 10.35 16.77
CA TRP A 98 -4.56 10.74 15.60
C TRP A 98 -5.31 9.54 15.02
N ILE A 99 -6.61 9.75 14.76
CA ILE A 99 -7.48 8.76 14.12
C ILE A 99 -7.87 9.31 12.76
N GLU A 100 -7.71 8.49 11.71
CA GLU A 100 -8.17 8.88 10.38
C GLU A 100 -9.70 8.98 10.38
N PRO A 101 -10.27 10.12 9.90
CA PRO A 101 -11.71 10.27 9.84
C PRO A 101 -12.29 9.30 8.81
N THR A 102 -13.51 8.86 9.03
CA THR A 102 -14.19 8.05 8.00
C THR A 102 -14.49 8.91 6.77
N ALA A 103 -14.58 8.27 5.59
CA ALA A 103 -14.98 8.96 4.37
C ALA A 103 -16.35 9.65 4.50
N LEU A 104 -17.26 9.09 5.31
CA LEU A 104 -18.54 9.73 5.62
C LEU A 104 -18.31 11.01 6.41
N GLU A 105 -17.63 10.96 7.57
CA GLU A 105 -17.36 12.09 8.46
C GLU A 105 -16.64 13.24 7.76
N ALA A 106 -15.63 12.92 6.94
CA ALA A 106 -14.91 13.92 6.19
C ALA A 106 -15.83 14.59 5.15
N ASN A 107 -16.59 13.81 4.39
CA ASN A 107 -17.32 14.32 3.23
C ASN A 107 -18.78 14.73 3.49
N ILE A 108 -19.24 14.82 4.75
CA ILE A 108 -20.65 15.16 5.10
C ILE A 108 -21.15 16.42 4.36
N HIS A 109 -20.32 17.45 4.28
CA HIS A 109 -20.69 18.75 3.68
C HIS A 109 -20.26 18.90 2.22
N LEU A 110 -19.76 17.82 1.59
CA LEU A 110 -19.27 17.88 0.24
C LEU A 110 -20.44 17.87 -0.76
N LYS A 111 -20.53 18.91 -1.59
CA LYS A 111 -21.53 18.96 -2.66
C LYS A 111 -21.29 17.82 -3.65
N HIS A 112 -22.37 17.23 -4.15
CA HIS A 112 -22.31 16.09 -5.09
C HIS A 112 -21.33 16.30 -6.26
N ASN A 113 -21.36 17.48 -6.89
CA ASN A 113 -20.48 17.80 -8.02
C ASN A 113 -18.98 17.89 -7.66
N ASP A 114 -18.64 18.10 -6.39
CA ASP A 114 -17.26 18.27 -5.93
C ASP A 114 -16.60 16.96 -5.49
N TRP A 115 -17.35 15.84 -5.44
CA TRP A 115 -16.86 14.55 -4.96
C TRP A 115 -15.63 14.05 -5.71
N HIS A 116 -15.59 14.17 -7.03
CA HIS A 116 -14.46 13.67 -7.82
C HIS A 116 -13.14 14.40 -7.56
N LYS A 117 -13.19 15.66 -7.09
CA LYS A 117 -11.99 16.49 -6.90
C LYS A 117 -11.55 16.59 -5.45
N ASN A 118 -12.52 16.66 -4.55
CA ASN A 118 -12.31 17.05 -3.17
C ASN A 118 -12.71 15.98 -2.15
N ALA A 119 -13.34 14.88 -2.57
CA ALA A 119 -13.70 13.87 -1.60
C ALA A 119 -12.47 13.12 -1.07
N TYR A 120 -12.52 12.88 0.23
CA TYR A 120 -11.61 12.01 0.93
C TYR A 120 -12.10 10.57 0.78
N TRP A 121 -11.35 9.77 0.04
CA TRP A 121 -11.75 8.41 -0.37
C TRP A 121 -10.96 7.29 0.33
N ARG A 122 -10.15 7.62 1.33
CA ARG A 122 -9.35 6.61 2.02
C ARG A 122 -10.29 5.76 2.88
N GLN A 123 -10.41 4.49 2.50
CA GLN A 123 -11.22 3.47 3.17
C GLN A 123 -10.35 2.67 4.15
N GLU A 124 -9.48 3.34 4.90
CA GLU A 124 -8.83 2.66 6.01
C GLU A 124 -9.90 2.46 7.09
N GLY A 125 -9.98 1.24 7.65
CA GLY A 125 -10.90 0.96 8.75
C GLY A 125 -10.57 1.87 9.94
N PRO A 126 -11.49 2.01 10.92
CA PRO A 126 -11.38 2.93 12.06
C PRO A 126 -10.22 2.63 13.03
N TRP A 127 -9.29 1.75 12.64
CA TRP A 127 -8.18 1.30 13.46
C TRP A 127 -6.96 2.20 13.22
N PRO A 128 -6.24 2.60 14.28
CA PRO A 128 -5.01 3.36 14.11
C PRO A 128 -4.08 2.58 13.18
N THR A 129 -3.54 3.26 12.17
CA THR A 129 -2.42 2.72 11.42
C THR A 129 -1.35 2.34 12.41
N LYS A 130 -0.83 1.13 12.29
CA LYS A 130 0.06 0.54 13.29
C LYS A 130 1.21 1.51 13.56
N PRO A 131 1.55 1.82 14.83
CA PRO A 131 2.54 2.84 15.20
C PRO A 131 3.89 2.72 14.47
N TRP A 132 4.26 1.51 14.06
CA TRP A 132 5.52 1.17 13.41
C TRP A 132 5.54 1.33 11.87
N LEU A 133 4.47 1.82 11.25
CA LEU A 133 4.40 2.07 9.78
C LEU A 133 4.53 3.54 9.40
N SER A 134 4.68 4.45 10.37
CA SER A 134 5.03 5.85 10.12
C SER A 134 6.54 6.03 10.35
N PRO A 135 7.32 6.57 9.39
CA PRO A 135 8.69 6.98 9.66
C PRO A 135 8.76 8.13 10.66
#